data_AF-A0A1F6K5F9-F1
#
_entry.id   AF-A0A1F6K5F9-F1
#
_cell.length_a   1.000
_cell.length_b   1.000
_cell.length_c   1.000
_cell.angle_alpha   90.00
_cell.angle_beta   90.00
_cell.angle_gamma   90.00
#
_symmetry.space_group_name_H-M   'P 1'
#
loop_
_entity.id
_entity.type
_entity.pdbx_description
1 polymer ?
#
loop_
_entity_poly.entity_id
_entity_poly.type
_entity_poly.pdbx_seq_one_letter_code
_entity_poly.pdbx_strand_id
1 'polypeptide(L)'
;MENIKLFFIGFIILSFLIAFAVGGFVLGSKNKPNQQACTEEAKQCPNGSFVGRTGPNCEFSPCPITYEGKFCGGIAANLPENQCPTGYKCQLDGNYPDASGKCVKN
;
A
#
# COMPACT_ATOMS: atom_id res chain seq x y z
N MET A 1 -7.34 65.96 13.90
CA MET A 1 -7.99 64.68 13.52
C MET A 1 -7.27 63.94 12.39
N GLU A 2 -6.37 64.57 11.61
CA GLU A 2 -5.67 63.92 10.49
C GLU A 2 -4.52 63.00 10.94
N ASN A 3 -3.76 63.38 11.97
CA ASN A 3 -2.70 62.53 12.54
C ASN A 3 -3.27 61.23 13.13
N ILE A 4 -4.47 61.29 13.73
CA ILE A 4 -5.15 60.11 14.27
C ILE A 4 -5.53 59.13 13.16
N LYS A 5 -5.99 59.63 12.00
CA LYS A 5 -6.33 58.81 10.84
C LYS A 5 -5.09 58.12 10.27
N LEU A 6 -3.94 58.79 10.24
CA LEU A 6 -2.66 58.21 9.83
C LEU A 6 -2.23 57.04 10.74
N PHE A 7 -2.43 57.15 12.05
CA PHE A 7 -2.18 56.03 12.98
C PHE A 7 -3.11 54.85 12.75
N PHE A 8 -4.41 55.08 12.54
CA PHE A 8 -5.38 54.01 12.26
C PHE A 8 -5.10 53.32 10.93
N ILE A 9 -4.77 54.09 9.88
CA ILE A 9 -4.39 53.53 8.57
C ILE A 9 -3.12 52.68 8.70
N GLY A 10 -2.11 53.16 9.44
CA GLY A 10 -0.89 52.39 9.70
C GLY A 10 -1.16 51.06 10.42
N PHE A 11 -2.04 51.06 11.42
CA PHE A 11 -2.42 49.84 12.14
C PHE A 11 -3.18 48.84 11.27
N ILE A 12 -4.07 49.32 10.39
CA ILE A 12 -4.82 48.45 9.46
C ILE A 12 -3.88 47.82 8.44
N ILE A 13 -2.92 48.56 7.89
CA ILE A 13 -1.95 48.02 6.93
C ILE A 13 -1.05 46.99 7.61
N LEU A 14 -0.57 47.30 8.82
CA LEU A 14 0.27 46.38 9.60
C LEU A 14 -0.47 45.08 9.95
N SER A 15 -1.74 45.16 10.36
CA SER A 15 -2.54 43.97 10.67
C SER A 15 -2.78 43.10 9.44
N PHE A 16 -3.03 43.72 8.28
CA PHE A 16 -3.22 43.01 7.02
C PHE A 16 -1.94 42.29 6.57
N LEU A 17 -0.79 42.94 6.68
CA LEU A 17 0.51 42.32 6.36
C LEU A 17 0.81 41.12 7.26
N ILE A 18 0.52 41.23 8.56
CA ILE A 18 0.69 40.13 9.51
C ILE A 18 -0.27 38.98 9.16
N ALA A 19 -1.53 39.28 8.88
CA ALA A 19 -2.53 38.27 8.51
C ALA A 19 -2.14 37.52 7.23
N PHE A 20 -1.60 38.23 6.23
CA PHE A 20 -1.16 37.61 4.98
C PHE A 20 0.09 36.74 5.17
N ALA A 21 1.05 37.19 5.99
CA ALA A 21 2.25 36.40 6.32
C ALA A 21 1.90 35.13 7.10
N VAL A 22 1.02 35.23 8.11
CA VAL A 22 0.57 34.07 8.91
C VAL A 22 -0.29 33.13 8.06
N GLY A 23 -1.23 33.67 7.25
CA GLY A 23 -2.08 32.88 6.37
C GLY A 23 -1.28 32.09 5.33
N GLY A 24 -0.26 32.71 4.73
CA GLY A 24 0.67 32.04 3.82
C GLY A 24 1.47 30.91 4.49
N PHE A 25 1.92 31.13 5.72
CA PHE A 25 2.67 30.12 6.49
C PHE A 25 1.81 28.92 6.90
N VAL A 26 0.57 29.15 7.34
CA VAL A 26 -0.35 28.08 7.77
C VAL A 26 -0.78 27.19 6.60
N LEU A 27 -1.03 27.77 5.41
CA LEU A 27 -1.42 27.00 4.23
C LEU A 27 -0.27 26.17 3.61
N GLY A 28 1.00 26.50 3.92
CA GLY A 28 2.18 25.85 3.36
C GLY A 28 2.65 24.57 4.08
N SER A 29 2.18 24.31 5.30
CA SER A 29 2.63 23.14 6.09
C SER A 29 1.94 21.85 5.66
N LYS A 30 2.37 21.24 4.55
CA LYS A 30 2.02 19.85 4.24
C LYS A 30 2.93 18.91 5.04
N ASN A 31 2.34 18.13 5.96
CA ASN A 31 3.03 17.01 6.60
C ASN A 31 3.50 16.04 5.51
N LYS A 32 4.82 15.96 5.28
CA LYS A 32 5.38 14.89 4.46
C LYS A 32 5.16 13.58 5.22
N PRO A 33 4.62 12.52 4.59
CA PRO A 33 4.61 11.21 5.21
C PRO A 33 6.06 10.87 5.53
N ASN A 34 6.32 10.53 6.80
CA ASN A 34 7.63 10.15 7.27
C ASN A 34 8.08 8.91 6.46
N GLN A 35 8.89 9.13 5.43
CA GLN A 35 9.43 8.04 4.63
C GLN A 35 10.57 7.42 5.43
N GLN A 36 10.20 6.48 6.28
CA GLN A 36 11.15 5.70 7.05
C GLN A 36 11.79 4.66 6.12
N ALA A 37 13.11 4.74 5.99
CA ALA A 37 13.88 3.73 5.30
C ALA A 37 13.92 2.44 6.14
N CYS A 38 13.50 1.32 5.56
CA CYS A 38 13.61 0.00 6.17
C CYS A 38 14.81 -0.77 5.58
N THR A 39 15.29 -1.79 6.30
CA THR A 39 16.34 -2.68 5.79
C THR A 39 15.83 -3.48 4.58
N GLU A 40 16.71 -3.74 3.61
CA GLU A 40 16.39 -4.46 2.35
C GLU A 40 16.31 -5.98 2.54
N GLU A 41 15.79 -6.42 3.69
CA GLU A 41 15.62 -7.85 3.99
C GLU A 41 14.42 -8.41 3.26
N ALA A 42 14.58 -9.61 2.70
CA ALA A 42 13.51 -10.38 2.07
C ALA A 42 13.18 -11.61 2.91
N LYS A 43 11.88 -11.83 3.16
CA LYS A 43 11.35 -13.06 3.75
C LYS A 43 10.73 -13.92 2.64
N GLN A 44 11.16 -15.18 2.56
CA GLN A 44 10.55 -16.14 1.64
C GLN A 44 9.19 -16.61 2.19
N CYS A 45 8.20 -16.63 1.32
CA CYS A 45 6.85 -17.09 1.60
C CYS A 45 6.69 -18.57 1.25
N PRO A 46 5.69 -19.29 1.81
CA PRO A 46 5.47 -20.71 1.52
C PRO A 46 5.16 -21.01 0.04
N ASN A 47 4.70 -20.02 -0.72
CA ASN A 47 4.49 -20.09 -2.17
C ASN A 47 5.77 -19.86 -2.98
N GLY A 48 6.92 -19.59 -2.33
CA GLY A 48 8.20 -19.28 -2.97
C GLY A 48 8.42 -17.81 -3.33
N SER A 49 7.44 -16.91 -3.15
CA SER A 49 7.63 -15.48 -3.37
C SER A 49 8.44 -14.83 -2.24
N PHE A 50 8.87 -13.58 -2.42
CA PHE A 50 9.60 -12.81 -1.42
C PHE A 50 8.84 -11.54 -1.04
N VAL A 51 8.87 -11.20 0.25
CA VAL A 51 8.28 -9.96 0.78
C VAL A 51 9.31 -9.17 1.58
N GLY A 52 9.28 -7.85 1.47
CA GLY A 52 10.16 -6.94 2.19
C GLY A 52 9.52 -6.36 3.45
N ARG A 53 10.29 -5.53 4.17
CA ARG A 53 9.81 -4.74 5.31
C ARG A 53 9.12 -3.45 4.85
N THR A 54 8.01 -3.10 5.50
CA THR A 54 7.17 -1.95 5.13
C THR A 54 6.52 -1.31 6.37
N GLY A 55 6.05 -0.07 6.23
CA GLY A 55 5.30 0.64 7.26
C GLY A 55 6.19 1.30 8.33
N PRO A 56 5.59 1.98 9.32
CA PRO A 56 6.31 2.77 10.32
C PRO A 56 7.18 1.93 11.27
N ASN A 57 6.86 0.64 11.43
CA ASN A 57 7.61 -0.28 12.29
C ASN A 57 8.56 -1.19 11.50
N CYS A 58 8.69 -1.02 10.17
CA CYS A 58 9.50 -1.88 9.30
C CYS A 58 9.24 -3.38 9.50
N GLU A 59 7.96 -3.75 9.51
CA GLU A 59 7.53 -5.15 9.63
C GLU A 59 7.41 -5.79 8.24
N PHE A 60 7.59 -7.11 8.17
CA PHE A 60 7.41 -7.82 6.90
C PHE A 60 5.98 -7.68 6.40
N SER A 61 5.84 -7.29 5.14
CA SER A 61 4.55 -7.35 4.45
C SER A 61 3.97 -8.77 4.49
N PRO A 62 2.63 -8.90 4.53
CA PRO A 62 1.99 -10.21 4.44
C PRO A 62 2.37 -10.91 3.13
N CYS A 63 2.51 -12.23 3.19
CA CYS A 63 2.77 -13.04 2.00
C CYS A 63 1.63 -12.91 1.00
N PRO A 64 1.90 -12.68 -0.30
CA PRO A 64 0.85 -12.65 -1.31
C PRO A 64 0.18 -14.02 -1.35
N ILE A 65 -1.14 -14.03 -1.19
CA ILE A 65 -1.94 -15.24 -1.31
C ILE A 65 -2.12 -15.51 -2.81
N THR A 66 -1.05 -16.00 -3.44
CA THR A 66 -1.09 -16.43 -4.84
C THR A 66 -1.35 -17.93 -4.86
N TYR A 67 -2.36 -18.32 -5.62
CA TYR A 67 -2.68 -19.73 -5.86
C TYR A 67 -2.05 -20.24 -7.16
N GLU A 68 -1.46 -19.35 -7.96
CA GLU A 68 -0.71 -19.69 -9.17
C GLU A 68 0.40 -20.71 -8.87
N GLY A 69 0.42 -21.80 -9.61
CA GLY A 69 1.38 -22.89 -9.46
C GLY A 69 1.09 -23.87 -8.32
N LYS A 70 0.07 -23.64 -7.48
CA LYS A 70 -0.36 -24.63 -6.48
C LYS A 70 -0.92 -25.87 -7.17
N PHE A 71 -0.64 -27.02 -6.58
CA PHE A 71 -1.07 -28.32 -7.11
C PHE A 71 -2.59 -28.47 -7.04
N CYS A 72 -3.19 -28.93 -8.13
CA CYS A 72 -4.60 -29.27 -8.25
C CYS A 72 -4.74 -30.61 -8.99
N GLY A 73 -5.93 -31.21 -9.03
CA GLY A 73 -6.11 -32.55 -9.60
C GLY A 73 -5.47 -33.67 -8.76
N GLY A 74 -5.61 -34.92 -9.19
CA GLY A 74 -5.08 -36.10 -8.51
C GLY A 74 -5.37 -36.17 -7.00
N ILE A 75 -4.35 -36.54 -6.20
CA ILE A 75 -4.44 -36.68 -4.73
C ILE A 75 -4.66 -35.34 -3.98
N ALA A 76 -4.46 -34.21 -4.65
CA ALA A 76 -4.58 -32.88 -4.06
C ALA A 76 -6.03 -32.39 -3.93
N ALA A 77 -7.02 -33.23 -4.30
CA ALA A 77 -8.45 -32.97 -4.09
C ALA A 77 -8.84 -32.75 -2.60
N ASN A 78 -7.96 -33.05 -1.64
CA ASN A 78 -8.18 -32.83 -0.21
C ASN A 78 -7.69 -31.46 0.31
N LEU A 79 -7.28 -30.52 -0.55
CA LEU A 79 -7.05 -29.13 -0.13
C LEU A 79 -8.38 -28.49 0.31
N PRO A 80 -8.39 -27.73 1.42
CA PRO A 80 -9.61 -27.10 1.92
C PRO A 80 -10.08 -26.04 0.92
N GLU A 81 -11.27 -26.26 0.36
CA GLU A 81 -12.00 -25.42 -0.60
C GLU A 81 -11.54 -25.46 -2.08
N ASN A 82 -11.82 -26.60 -2.73
CA ASN A 82 -12.12 -26.75 -4.16
C ASN A 82 -11.00 -26.38 -5.16
N GLN A 83 -9.88 -27.11 -5.11
CA GLN A 83 -8.75 -27.15 -6.08
C GLN A 83 -8.04 -25.84 -6.44
N CYS A 84 -8.75 -24.80 -6.87
CA CYS A 84 -8.24 -23.45 -7.06
C CYS A 84 -9.35 -22.45 -6.71
N PRO A 85 -9.07 -21.39 -5.92
CA PRO A 85 -10.08 -20.38 -5.57
C PRO A 85 -10.44 -19.49 -6.75
N THR A 86 -11.48 -18.67 -6.57
CA THR A 86 -12.02 -17.77 -7.59
C THR A 86 -10.93 -16.95 -8.31
N GLY A 87 -10.94 -16.99 -9.64
CA GLY A 87 -9.94 -16.32 -10.47
C GLY A 87 -8.80 -17.23 -10.95
N TYR A 88 -8.82 -18.51 -10.60
CA TYR A 88 -7.87 -19.51 -11.08
C TYR A 88 -8.60 -20.74 -11.67
N LYS A 89 -8.02 -21.33 -12.71
CA LYS A 89 -8.42 -22.63 -13.29
C LYS A 89 -7.34 -23.66 -13.03
N CYS A 90 -7.73 -24.92 -12.86
CA CYS A 90 -6.80 -26.03 -12.79
C CYS A 90 -6.37 -26.43 -14.21
N GLN A 91 -5.10 -26.19 -14.56
CA GLN A 91 -4.51 -26.70 -15.79
C GLN A 91 -3.91 -28.08 -15.53
N LEU A 92 -4.58 -29.12 -16.03
CA LEU A 92 -4.14 -30.51 -15.92
C LEU A 92 -2.95 -30.78 -16.86
N ASP A 93 -2.03 -31.62 -16.41
CA ASP A 93 -0.84 -32.05 -17.17
C ASP A 93 -1.17 -33.18 -18.18
N GLY A 94 -2.43 -33.66 -18.21
CA GLY A 94 -2.86 -34.73 -19.09
C GLY A 94 -4.37 -34.92 -19.17
N ASN A 95 -4.81 -35.82 -20.06
CA ASN A 95 -6.23 -36.06 -20.36
C ASN A 95 -6.72 -37.39 -19.76
N TYR A 96 -6.41 -37.62 -18.49
CA TYR A 96 -6.82 -38.78 -17.71
C TYR A 96 -7.52 -38.33 -16.42
N PRO A 97 -8.48 -39.10 -15.89
CA PRO A 97 -9.33 -38.67 -14.77
C PRO A 97 -8.56 -38.41 -13.46
N ASP A 98 -7.36 -38.97 -13.35
CA ASP A 98 -6.43 -38.85 -12.23
C ASP A 98 -5.28 -37.85 -12.50
N ALA A 99 -5.37 -37.05 -13.58
CA ALA A 99 -4.34 -36.08 -13.89
C ALA A 99 -4.14 -35.07 -12.75
N SER A 100 -2.87 -34.88 -12.40
CA SER A 100 -2.44 -33.72 -11.64
C SER A 100 -2.43 -32.48 -12.53
N GLY A 101 -2.38 -31.32 -11.89
CA GLY A 101 -2.26 -30.06 -12.57
C GLY A 101 -1.80 -28.96 -11.64
N LYS A 102 -1.82 -27.73 -12.16
CA LYS A 102 -1.52 -26.52 -11.40
C LYS A 102 -2.60 -25.47 -11.60
N CYS A 103 -2.88 -24.71 -10.55
CA CYS A 103 -3.72 -23.54 -10.64
C CYS A 103 -3.02 -22.47 -11.49
N VAL A 104 -3.70 -22.00 -12.53
CA VAL A 104 -3.27 -20.88 -13.37
C VAL A 104 -4.36 -19.82 -13.34
N LYS A 105 -3.98 -18.54 -13.42
CA LYS A 105 -4.95 -17.44 -13.40
C LYS A 105 -5.90 -17.58 -14.62
N ASN A 106 -7.20 -17.35 -14.40
CA ASN A 106 -8.23 -17.42 -15.44
C ASN A 106 -7.93 -16.49 -16.62
#